data_AF-L8GAH9-F1
#
_entry.id   AF-L8GAH9-F1
#
_cell.length_a   1.000
_cell.length_b   1.000
_cell.length_c   1.000
_cell.angle_alpha   90.00
_cell.angle_beta   90.00
_cell.angle_gamma   90.00
#
_symmetry.space_group_name_H-M   'P 1'
#
loop_
_entity.id
_entity.type
_entity.pdbx_description
1 polymer ?
#
loop_
_entity_poly.entity_id
_entity_poly.type
_entity_poly.pdbx_seq_one_letter_code
_entity_poly.pdbx_strand_id
1 'polypeptide(L)'
;MVPSSRSNKRDVLGLGPGDKGFNTASTRAVQEATRHVMSLLESCEAKGLLLKFQYLNYAAAYQNPLESYGEENLRFMRGVSRKYGPKGVFQKQVPGGVKLR
;
A
#
# COMPACT_ATOMS: atom_id res chain seq x y z
N MET A 1 -49.47 30.15 -13.70
CA MET A 1 -48.09 30.66 -13.64
C MET A 1 -47.41 30.03 -12.44
N VAL A 2 -46.64 28.96 -12.67
CA VAL A 2 -45.78 28.27 -11.68
C VAL A 2 -44.46 28.02 -12.41
N PRO A 3 -43.29 28.35 -11.85
CA PRO A 3 -42.02 28.19 -12.56
C PRO A 3 -41.59 26.72 -12.59
N SER A 4 -41.18 26.26 -13.77
CA SER A 4 -40.66 24.91 -14.01
C SER A 4 -39.26 24.74 -13.43
N SER A 5 -39.08 23.68 -12.65
CA SER A 5 -37.82 23.09 -12.22
C SER A 5 -36.87 22.87 -13.41
N ARG A 6 -35.63 23.39 -13.33
CA ARG A 6 -34.48 22.93 -14.15
C ARG A 6 -33.58 22.04 -13.30
N SER A 7 -33.88 20.75 -13.33
CA SER A 7 -32.93 19.71 -12.99
C SER A 7 -32.00 19.49 -14.20
N ASN A 8 -30.72 19.85 -14.09
CA ASN A 8 -29.67 19.10 -14.77
C ASN A 8 -28.49 18.86 -13.83
N LYS A 9 -28.73 18.01 -12.82
CA LYS A 9 -27.69 17.37 -12.02
C LYS A 9 -27.06 16.25 -12.86
N ARG A 10 -26.10 16.58 -13.71
CA ARG A 10 -25.18 15.60 -14.28
C ARG A 10 -23.80 16.20 -14.35
N ASP A 11 -23.25 16.39 -13.15
CA ASP A 11 -21.90 16.00 -12.77
C ASP A 11 -21.49 16.85 -11.56
N VAL A 12 -21.62 16.26 -10.37
CA VAL A 12 -21.32 16.97 -9.11
C VAL A 12 -19.79 17.06 -8.91
N LEU A 13 -19.01 16.33 -9.71
CA LEU A 13 -17.55 16.25 -9.61
C LEU A 13 -16.81 16.97 -10.74
N GLY A 14 -17.50 17.43 -11.79
CA GLY A 14 -16.90 18.16 -12.91
C GLY A 14 -15.87 17.36 -13.71
N LEU A 15 -16.04 16.03 -13.80
CA LEU A 15 -15.15 15.12 -14.52
C LEU A 15 -15.83 14.68 -15.81
N GLY A 16 -15.40 15.27 -16.93
CA GLY A 16 -15.90 14.89 -18.25
C GLY A 16 -15.45 13.48 -18.65
N PRO A 17 -16.10 12.83 -19.64
CA PRO A 17 -15.76 11.48 -20.10
C PRO A 17 -14.35 11.31 -20.71
N GLY A 18 -13.53 12.37 -20.72
CA GLY A 18 -12.16 12.40 -21.22
C GLY A 18 -11.11 12.81 -20.19
N ASP A 19 -11.49 13.09 -18.93
CA ASP A 19 -10.56 13.45 -17.86
C ASP A 19 -9.85 12.20 -17.33
N LYS A 20 -8.98 11.61 -18.17
CA LYS A 20 -7.92 10.73 -17.68
C LYS A 20 -6.88 11.64 -17.07
N GLY A 21 -6.81 11.70 -15.74
CA GLY A 21 -5.98 12.60 -14.94
C GLY A 21 -4.45 12.46 -15.09
N PHE A 22 -3.95 12.30 -16.31
CA PHE A 22 -2.54 12.26 -16.66
C PHE A 22 -2.30 13.12 -17.91
N ASN A 23 -1.66 14.26 -17.72
CA ASN A 23 -1.05 15.04 -18.81
C ASN A 23 0.48 14.94 -18.72
N THR A 24 1.17 15.27 -19.82
CA THR A 24 2.64 15.15 -19.92
C THR A 24 3.39 16.02 -18.90
N ALA A 25 2.84 17.18 -18.53
CA ALA A 25 3.42 18.05 -17.50
C ALA A 25 3.33 17.42 -16.10
N SER A 26 2.21 16.78 -15.77
CA SER A 26 2.01 16.01 -14.55
C SER A 26 2.97 14.81 -14.49
N THR A 27 3.25 14.15 -15.61
CA THR A 27 4.23 13.05 -15.67
C THR A 27 5.64 13.52 -15.30
N ARG A 28 6.09 14.68 -15.80
CA ARG A 28 7.43 15.20 -15.50
C ARG A 28 7.59 15.56 -14.02
N ALA A 29 6.62 16.28 -13.46
CA ALA A 29 6.67 16.67 -12.05
C ALA A 29 6.67 15.44 -11.11
N VAL A 30 5.86 14.43 -11.42
CA VAL A 30 5.86 13.17 -10.67
C VAL A 30 7.22 12.47 -10.79
N GLN A 31 7.80 12.40 -11.99
CA GLN A 31 9.12 11.79 -12.19
C GLN A 31 10.25 12.50 -11.44
N GLU A 32 10.23 13.84 -11.40
CA GLU A 32 11.22 14.64 -10.66
C GLU A 32 11.06 14.43 -9.14
N ALA A 33 9.83 14.45 -8.63
CA ALA A 33 9.54 14.16 -7.23
C ALA A 33 9.95 12.74 -6.82
N THR A 34 9.65 11.73 -7.65
CA THR A 34 10.06 10.34 -7.40
C THR A 34 11.59 10.21 -7.36
N ARG A 35 12.31 10.84 -8.29
CA ARG A 35 13.78 10.84 -8.28
C ARG A 35 14.35 11.44 -7.00
N HIS A 36 13.77 12.54 -6.53
CA HIS A 36 14.20 13.17 -5.30
C HIS A 36 14.00 12.27 -4.08
N VAL A 37 12.82 11.63 -3.95
CA VAL A 37 12.55 10.68 -2.87
C VAL A 37 13.50 9.50 -2.91
N MET A 38 13.78 8.93 -4.09
CA MET A 38 14.75 7.82 -4.21
C MET A 38 16.15 8.21 -3.75
N SER A 39 16.63 9.40 -4.14
CA SER A 39 17.94 9.91 -3.70
C SER A 39 18.02 10.09 -2.17
N LEU A 40 16.91 10.51 -1.54
CA LEU A 40 16.84 10.59 -0.08
C LEU A 40 16.90 9.20 0.58
N LEU A 41 16.21 8.21 0.02
CA LEU A 41 16.24 6.83 0.51
C LEU A 41 17.66 6.24 0.44
N GLU A 42 18.36 6.44 -0.68
CA GLU A 42 19.76 6.02 -0.85
C GLU A 42 20.68 6.68 0.21
N SER A 43 20.48 7.97 0.50
CA SER A 43 21.23 8.67 1.55
C SER A 43 20.92 8.13 2.95
N CYS A 44 19.65 7.84 3.25
CA CYS A 44 19.24 7.24 4.51
C CYS A 44 19.80 5.82 4.69
N GLU A 45 19.85 5.02 3.63
CA GLU A 45 20.44 3.69 3.65
C GLU A 45 21.94 3.75 3.93
N ALA A 46 22.68 4.63 3.24
CA ALA A 46 24.11 4.81 3.46
C ALA A 46 24.46 5.25 4.90
N LYS A 47 23.53 5.96 5.56
CA LYS A 47 23.68 6.41 6.96
C LYS A 47 23.13 5.41 7.99
N GLY A 48 22.54 4.30 7.55
CA GLY A 48 21.89 3.33 8.44
C GLY A 48 20.61 3.85 9.12
N LEU A 49 19.99 4.90 8.58
CA LEU A 49 18.77 5.52 9.11
C LEU A 49 17.50 4.95 8.44
N LEU A 50 17.64 4.12 7.41
CA LEU A 50 16.51 3.57 6.68
C LEU A 50 15.79 2.50 7.51
N LEU A 51 14.54 2.77 7.85
CA LEU A 51 13.67 1.81 8.52
C LEU A 51 13.20 0.75 7.50
N LYS A 52 13.60 -0.51 7.71
CA LYS A 52 13.19 -1.64 6.83
C LYS A 52 11.72 -2.07 7.02
N PHE A 53 10.97 -1.38 7.87
CA PHE A 53 9.58 -1.66 8.20
C PHE A 53 8.68 -1.56 6.96
N GLN A 54 7.80 -2.55 6.80
CA GLN A 54 6.81 -2.59 5.74
C GLN A 54 5.42 -2.81 6.36
N TYR A 55 4.49 -1.94 6.02
CA TYR A 55 3.15 -2.00 6.55
C TYR A 55 2.33 -3.06 5.81
N LEU A 56 1.90 -4.09 6.55
CA LEU A 56 1.21 -5.27 6.01
C LEU A 56 0.02 -4.95 5.08
N ASN A 57 -0.81 -3.95 5.43
CA ASN A 57 -2.03 -3.63 4.67
C ASN A 57 -1.75 -3.01 3.29
N TYR A 58 -0.54 -2.50 3.07
CA TYR A 58 -0.10 -1.97 1.77
C TYR A 58 1.05 -2.78 1.16
N ALA A 59 1.31 -3.97 1.69
CA ALA A 59 2.34 -4.85 1.14
C ALA A 59 1.81 -5.59 -0.09
N ALA A 60 2.62 -5.60 -1.15
CA ALA A 60 2.37 -6.41 -2.34
C ALA A 60 2.69 -7.89 -2.08
N ALA A 61 2.19 -8.78 -2.95
CA ALA A 61 2.36 -10.23 -2.79
C ALA A 61 3.82 -10.72 -2.79
N TYR A 62 4.75 -9.95 -3.36
CA TYR A 62 6.19 -10.26 -3.38
C TYR A 62 6.96 -9.72 -2.16
N GLN A 63 6.30 -8.95 -1.28
CA GLN A 63 6.91 -8.36 -0.09
C GLN A 63 6.72 -9.27 1.13
N ASN A 64 7.67 -9.19 2.06
CA ASN A 64 7.65 -9.94 3.32
C ASN A 64 7.49 -9.00 4.53
N PRO A 65 6.33 -8.37 4.73
CA PRO A 65 6.16 -7.36 5.78
C PRO A 65 6.32 -7.93 7.20
N LEU A 66 6.04 -9.22 7.42
CA LEU A 66 6.22 -9.83 8.73
C LEU A 66 7.69 -9.95 9.16
N GLU A 67 8.62 -10.08 8.20
CA GLU A 67 10.07 -10.07 8.50
C GLU A 67 10.54 -8.67 8.91
N SER A 68 9.87 -7.64 8.42
CA SER A 68 10.20 -6.25 8.73
C SER A 68 9.96 -5.87 10.20
N TYR A 69 9.19 -6.68 10.94
CA TYR A 69 8.90 -6.45 12.37
C TYR A 69 10.06 -6.88 13.28
N GLY A 70 11.10 -7.50 12.71
CA GLY A 70 12.25 -8.00 13.45
C GLY A 70 12.14 -9.48 13.80
N GLU A 71 13.31 -10.11 13.93
CA GLU A 71 13.41 -11.56 14.08
C GLU A 71 12.74 -12.06 15.38
N GLU A 72 12.86 -11.30 16.46
CA GLU A 72 12.22 -11.61 17.74
C GLU A 72 10.70 -11.65 17.63
N ASN A 73 10.10 -10.61 17.04
CA ASN A 73 8.66 -10.52 16.84
C ASN A 73 8.16 -11.63 15.89
N LEU A 74 8.94 -11.95 14.85
CA LEU A 74 8.60 -13.04 13.95
C LEU A 74 8.61 -14.40 14.67
N ARG A 75 9.62 -14.66 15.52
CA ARG A 75 9.68 -15.87 16.35
C ARG A 75 8.51 -15.94 17.33
N PHE A 76 8.16 -14.83 17.97
CA PHE A 76 7.02 -14.74 18.86
C PHE A 76 5.70 -15.08 18.14
N MET A 77 5.43 -14.43 16.99
CA MET A 77 4.22 -14.70 16.19
C MET A 77 4.14 -16.17 15.75
N ARG A 78 5.26 -16.77 15.33
CA ARG A 78 5.33 -18.20 15.02
C ARG A 78 5.00 -19.07 16.24
N GLY A 79 5.50 -18.71 17.43
CA GLY A 79 5.19 -19.40 18.69
C GLY A 79 3.71 -19.32 19.05
N VAL A 80 3.11 -18.13 18.98
CA VAL A 80 1.67 -17.91 19.21
C VAL A 80 0.84 -18.71 18.20
N SER A 81 1.21 -18.70 16.91
CA SER A 81 0.52 -19.48 15.88
C SER A 81 0.54 -20.97 16.18
N ARG A 82 1.66 -21.53 16.67
CA ARG A 82 1.74 -22.95 17.05
C ARG A 82 0.90 -23.28 18.28
N LYS A 83 0.89 -22.39 19.28
CA LYS A 83 0.15 -22.59 20.54
C LYS A 83 -1.36 -22.58 20.33
N TYR A 84 -1.87 -21.60 19.58
CA TYR A 84 -3.31 -21.37 19.45
C TYR A 84 -3.92 -21.88 18.14
N GLY A 85 -3.09 -22.09 17.11
CA GLY A 85 -3.52 -22.58 15.79
C GLY A 85 -2.74 -23.79 15.32
N PRO A 86 -2.63 -24.89 16.10
CA PRO A 86 -1.76 -26.03 15.76
C PRO A 86 -2.12 -26.70 14.43
N LYS A 87 -3.39 -26.66 14.03
CA LYS A 87 -3.85 -27.17 12.72
C LYS A 87 -3.39 -26.28 11.54
N GLY A 88 -3.01 -25.04 11.80
CA GLY A 88 -2.52 -24.10 10.80
C GLY A 88 -3.57 -23.69 9.77
N VAL A 89 -4.84 -23.59 10.16
CA VAL A 89 -5.96 -23.31 9.24
C VAL A 89 -5.69 -22.08 8.37
N PHE A 90 -5.31 -20.95 8.97
CA PHE A 90 -4.99 -19.71 8.23
C PHE A 90 -3.69 -19.78 7.42
N GLN A 91 -2.78 -20.69 7.77
CA GLN A 91 -1.54 -20.91 7.03
C GLN A 91 -1.77 -21.80 5.80
N LYS A 92 -2.74 -22.74 5.87
CA LYS A 92 -2.95 -23.79 4.86
C LYS A 92 -4.18 -23.60 3.99
N GLN A 93 -5.29 -23.15 4.57
CA GLN A 93 -6.61 -23.15 3.91
C GLN A 93 -7.02 -21.79 3.36
N VAL A 94 -6.37 -20.70 3.77
CA VAL A 94 -6.63 -19.38 3.20
C VAL A 94 -5.66 -19.13 2.04
N PRO A 95 -6.13 -19.04 0.79
CA PRO A 95 -5.27 -18.72 -0.34
C PRO A 95 -4.76 -17.28 -0.24
N GLY A 96 -3.51 -17.06 -0.66
CA GLY A 96 -2.87 -15.75 -0.67
C GLY A 96 -2.61 -15.17 0.73
N GLY A 97 -2.43 -13.84 0.77
CA GLY A 97 -2.05 -13.10 1.98
C GLY A 97 -0.63 -13.43 2.47
N VAL A 98 -0.21 -12.75 3.53
CA VAL A 98 1.11 -12.95 4.13
C VAL A 98 1.05 -14.05 5.19
N LYS A 99 1.95 -15.03 5.07
CA LYS A 99 1.97 -16.23 5.93
C LYS A 99 3.13 -16.20 6.91
N LEU A 100 2.91 -16.77 8.09
CA LEU A 100 3.94 -17.07 9.07
C LEU A 100 4.57 -18.42 8.69
N ARG A 101 5.35 -18.45 7.61
CA ARG A 101 6.18 -19.62 7.27
C ARG A 101 7.20 -19.89 8.36
#